data_AF-A0A2L0QX85-F1
#
_entry.id   AF-A0A2L0QX85-F1
#
_cell.length_a   1.000
_cell.length_b   1.000
_cell.length_c   1.000
_cell.angle_alpha   90.00
_cell.angle_beta   90.00
_cell.angle_gamma   90.00
#
_symmetry.space_group_name_H-M   'P 1'
#
loop_
_entity.id
_entity.type
_entity.pdbx_description
1 polymer ?
#
loop_
_entity_poly.entity_id
_entity_poly.type
_entity_poly.pdbx_seq_one_letter_code
_entity_poly.pdbx_strand_id
1 'polypeptide(L)'
;MTELTEPRPAAAQPSPDWPGTDGAGVTDPVVAHALARLEALPQVPVAEHETVYNELHDELLAALNSEPADSGHGSSDPTDGAA
;
A
#
# COMPACT_ATOMS: atom_id res chain seq x y z
N MET A 1 -9.40 -36.56 -34.05
CA MET A 1 -9.06 -35.13 -34.07
C MET A 1 -10.07 -34.41 -33.21
N THR A 2 -9.75 -34.18 -31.94
CA THR A 2 -10.59 -33.43 -31.01
C THR A 2 -10.25 -31.95 -31.16
N GLU A 3 -11.16 -31.18 -31.73
CA GLU A 3 -10.99 -29.73 -31.84
C GLU A 3 -11.09 -29.10 -30.44
N LEU A 4 -10.04 -28.40 -30.01
CA LEU A 4 -10.11 -27.48 -28.86
C LEU A 4 -10.97 -26.28 -29.30
N THR A 5 -12.26 -26.32 -29.01
CA THR A 5 -13.05 -25.08 -28.96
C THR A 5 -12.54 -24.30 -27.74
N GLU A 6 -11.71 -23.29 -27.97
CA GLU A 6 -11.32 -22.36 -26.92
C GLU A 6 -12.60 -21.76 -26.30
N PRO A 7 -12.78 -21.84 -24.97
CA PRO A 7 -13.95 -21.26 -24.34
C PRO A 7 -13.88 -19.74 -24.56
N ARG A 8 -14.91 -19.21 -25.22
CA ARG A 8 -15.15 -17.77 -25.39
C ARG A 8 -14.86 -17.07 -24.06
N PRO A 9 -14.06 -15.98 -24.02
CA PRO A 9 -13.74 -15.33 -22.76
C PRO A 9 -15.07 -14.91 -22.12
N ALA A 10 -15.41 -15.55 -21.01
CA ALA A 10 -16.51 -15.10 -20.19
C ALA A 10 -16.25 -13.64 -19.85
N ALA A 11 -17.26 -12.78 -19.99
CA ALA A 11 -17.16 -11.41 -19.49
C ALA A 11 -16.57 -11.47 -18.08
N ALA A 12 -15.48 -10.73 -17.85
CA ALA A 12 -14.79 -10.70 -16.58
C ALA A 12 -15.85 -10.55 -15.48
N GLN A 13 -15.96 -11.56 -14.61
CA GLN A 13 -16.88 -11.47 -13.48
C GLN A 13 -16.55 -10.16 -12.73
N PRO A 14 -17.55 -9.41 -12.26
CA PRO A 14 -17.28 -8.23 -11.46
C PRO A 14 -16.33 -8.63 -10.33
N SER A 15 -15.19 -7.95 -10.24
CA SER A 15 -14.21 -8.20 -9.18
C SER A 15 -14.94 -8.13 -7.84
N PRO A 16 -14.64 -9.04 -6.89
CA PRO A 16 -15.22 -8.95 -5.55
C PRO A 16 -15.06 -7.52 -5.04
N ASP A 17 -16.13 -6.96 -4.45
CA ASP A 17 -16.08 -5.65 -3.78
C ASP A 17 -14.95 -5.71 -2.75
N TRP A 18 -13.81 -5.15 -3.13
CA TRP A 18 -12.67 -5.03 -2.22
C TRP A 18 -13.12 -4.11 -1.09
N PRO A 19 -12.83 -4.44 0.18
CA PRO A 19 -13.18 -3.53 1.27
C PRO A 19 -12.62 -2.15 0.95
N GLY A 20 -13.50 -1.14 0.99
CA GLY A 20 -13.12 0.24 0.80
C GLY A 20 -11.99 0.62 1.76
N THR A 21 -11.05 1.39 1.27
CA THR A 21 -9.94 1.98 2.05
C THR A 21 -10.43 3.06 3.02
N ASP A 22 -11.65 3.57 2.80
CA ASP A 22 -12.36 4.47 3.70
C ASP A 22 -12.50 3.88 5.11
N GLY A 23 -11.76 4.46 6.06
CA GLY A 23 -11.86 4.09 7.47
C GLY A 23 -10.97 2.93 7.92
N ALA A 24 -9.97 2.52 7.12
CA ALA A 24 -9.01 1.48 7.49
C ALA A 24 -8.14 1.82 8.73
N GLY A 25 -8.27 3.02 9.30
CA GLY A 25 -7.55 3.42 10.51
C GLY A 25 -6.04 3.46 10.33
N VAL A 26 -5.59 3.73 9.09
CA VAL A 26 -4.17 3.78 8.76
C VAL A 26 -3.54 4.99 9.45
N THR A 27 -2.68 4.72 10.43
CA THR A 27 -1.96 5.73 11.20
C THR A 27 -0.65 6.17 10.55
N ASP A 28 -0.13 5.35 9.63
CA ASP A 28 1.09 5.64 8.89
C ASP A 28 0.79 6.57 7.70
N PRO A 29 1.40 7.78 7.65
CA PRO A 29 1.14 8.75 6.59
C PRO A 29 1.62 8.28 5.21
N VAL A 30 2.68 7.47 5.15
CA VAL A 30 3.20 6.93 3.87
C VAL A 30 2.22 5.90 3.32
N VAL A 31 1.72 5.01 4.18
CA VAL A 31 0.70 4.02 3.77
C VAL A 31 -0.60 4.72 3.36
N ALA A 32 -1.02 5.76 4.09
CA ALA A 32 -2.20 6.54 3.72
C ALA A 32 -2.04 7.23 2.35
N HIS A 33 -0.85 7.76 2.05
CA HIS A 33 -0.55 8.34 0.73
C HIS A 33 -0.63 7.29 -0.38
N ALA A 34 -0.05 6.11 -0.17
CA ALA A 34 -0.09 5.01 -1.13
C ALA A 34 -1.52 4.55 -1.44
N LEU A 35 -2.39 4.46 -0.41
CA LEU A 35 -3.80 4.09 -0.59
C LEU A 35 -4.58 5.13 -1.41
N ALA A 36 -4.38 6.42 -1.13
CA ALA A 36 -5.01 7.50 -1.91
C ALA A 36 -4.60 7.45 -3.39
N ARG A 37 -3.35 7.06 -3.68
CA ARG A 37 -2.86 6.89 -5.05
C ARG A 37 -3.51 5.69 -5.75
N LEU A 38 -3.75 4.60 -5.02
CA LEU A 38 -4.46 3.42 -5.52
C LEU A 38 -5.95 3.70 -5.78
N GLU A 39 -6.60 4.52 -4.95
CA GLU A 39 -7.98 4.96 -5.19
C GLU A 39 -8.13 5.77 -6.48
N ALA A 40 -7.09 6.52 -6.86
CA ALA A 40 -7.06 7.28 -8.10
C ALA A 40 -6.74 6.43 -9.35
N LEU A 41 -6.25 5.20 -9.18
CA LEU A 41 -5.80 4.31 -10.26
C LEU A 41 -6.86 4.01 -11.35
N PRO A 42 -8.17 3.87 -11.04
CA PRO A 42 -9.19 3.68 -12.07
C PRO A 42 -9.31 4.82 -13.07
N GLN A 43 -8.80 6.02 -12.74
CA GLN A 43 -8.75 7.18 -13.66
C GLN A 43 -7.49 7.19 -14.54
N VAL A 44 -6.51 6.33 -14.24
CA VAL A 44 -5.25 6.21 -14.97
C VAL A 44 -5.42 5.19 -16.11
N PRO A 45 -4.84 5.42 -17.30
CA PRO A 45 -4.80 4.43 -18.36
C PRO A 45 -4.16 3.12 -17.89
N VAL A 46 -4.73 1.97 -18.28
CA VAL A 46 -4.22 0.65 -17.87
C VAL A 46 -2.75 0.42 -18.27
N ALA A 47 -2.31 1.02 -19.38
CA ALA A 47 -0.92 0.96 -19.82
C ALA A 47 0.08 1.58 -18.83
N GLU A 48 -0.39 2.49 -17.97
CA GLU A 48 0.44 3.18 -16.97
C GLU A 48 0.32 2.55 -15.57
N HIS A 49 -0.59 1.58 -15.38
CA HIS A 49 -0.80 0.95 -14.07
C HIS A 49 0.46 0.27 -13.56
N GLU A 50 1.21 -0.40 -14.43
CA GLU A 50 2.48 -1.04 -14.07
C GLU A 50 3.46 -0.02 -13.46
N THR A 51 3.63 1.13 -14.10
CA THR A 51 4.50 2.20 -13.61
C THR A 51 4.05 2.70 -12.25
N VAL A 52 2.75 2.94 -12.08
CA VAL A 52 2.19 3.38 -10.80
C VAL A 52 2.43 2.35 -9.69
N TYR A 53 2.23 1.06 -9.97
CA TYR A 53 2.51 -0.01 -9.01
C TYR A 53 3.99 -0.11 -8.65
N ASN A 54 4.89 0.01 -9.63
CA ASN A 54 6.33 -0.05 -9.38
C ASN A 54 6.79 1.11 -8.49
N GLU A 55 6.35 2.33 -8.79
CA GLU A 55 6.69 3.50 -7.97
C GLU A 55 6.16 3.38 -6.54
N LEU A 56 4.94 2.86 -6.36
CA LEU A 56 4.38 2.60 -5.04
C LEU A 56 5.20 1.56 -4.26
N HIS A 57 5.65 0.49 -4.92
CA HIS A 57 6.49 -0.51 -4.27
C HIS A 57 7.84 0.07 -3.84
N ASP A 58 8.49 0.85 -4.71
CA ASP A 58 9.78 1.48 -4.41
C ASP A 58 9.66 2.50 -3.27
N GLU A 59 8.60 3.31 -3.26
CA GLU A 59 8.33 4.29 -2.20
C GLU A 59 8.10 3.61 -0.84
N LEU A 60 7.24 2.59 -0.81
CA LEU A 60 6.95 1.84 0.42
C LEU A 60 8.19 1.10 0.92
N LEU A 61 8.98 0.52 0.01
CA LEU A 61 10.24 -0.14 0.36
C LEU A 61 11.27 0.85 0.90
N ALA A 62 11.36 2.04 0.30
CA ALA A 62 12.25 3.10 0.78
C ALA A 62 11.84 3.60 2.17
N ALA A 63 10.54 3.79 2.40
CA ALA A 63 10.01 4.18 3.71
C ALA A 63 10.26 3.10 4.77
N LEU A 64 10.05 1.82 4.42
CA LEU A 64 10.30 0.70 5.34
C LEU A 64 11.78 0.56 5.71
N ASN A 65 12.68 0.81 4.77
CA ASN A 65 14.13 0.75 5.00
C ASN A 65 14.70 2.02 5.63
N SER A 66 13.92 3.10 5.71
CA SER A 66 14.34 4.31 6.40
C SER A 66 14.32 4.05 7.90
N GLU A 67 15.38 4.45 8.60
CA GLU A 67 15.34 4.38 10.07
C GLU A 67 14.19 5.26 10.56
N PRO A 68 13.32 4.74 11.46
CA PRO A 68 12.32 5.58 12.08
C PRO A 68 13.07 6.71 12.77
N ALA A 69 12.73 7.97 12.46
CA ALA A 69 13.31 9.11 13.14
C ALA A 69 13.21 8.84 14.63
N ASP A 70 14.37 8.68 15.28
CA ASP A 70 14.52 8.36 16.70
C ASP A 70 13.48 9.17 17.45
N SER A 71 12.38 8.50 17.79
CA SER A 71 11.28 9.10 18.53
C SER A 71 11.81 9.13 19.93
N GLY A 72 12.67 10.13 20.17
CA GLY A 72 13.54 10.23 21.30
C GLY A 72 12.77 9.85 22.54
N HIS A 73 12.98 8.61 22.98
CA HIS A 73 12.61 8.21 24.31
C HIS A 73 13.70 8.81 25.18
N GLY A 74 13.64 10.14 25.32
CA GLY A 74 14.23 10.89 26.39
C GLY A 74 13.57 10.46 27.68
N SER A 75 13.86 9.24 28.12
CA SER A 75 13.90 8.92 29.53
C SER A 75 15.37 8.97 29.93
N SER A 76 15.94 10.17 29.86
CA SER A 76 16.96 10.55 30.81
C SER A 76 16.28 10.48 32.18
N ASP A 77 16.35 9.32 32.82
CA ASP A 77 16.17 9.25 34.25
C ASP A 77 17.57 9.25 34.89
N PRO A 78 18.07 10.43 35.32
CA PRO A 78 19.06 10.49 36.36
C PRO A 78 18.32 10.72 37.67
N THR A 79 17.59 9.73 38.20
CA THR A 79 17.23 9.78 39.62
C THR A 79 18.46 9.39 40.45
N ASP A 80 19.35 10.37 40.57
CA ASP A 80 20.15 10.57 41.77
C ASP A 80 19.20 10.66 42.98
N GLY A 81 19.43 9.87 44.03
CA GLY A 81 18.75 10.07 45.32
C GLY A 81 18.35 8.84 46.15
N ALA A 82 19.22 8.51 47.11
CA ALA A 82 18.92 8.13 48.50
C ALA A 82 18.21 6.79 48.85
N ALA A 83 18.96 5.87 49.45
CA ALA A 83 18.89 5.54 50.89
C ALA A 83 20.01 4.58 51.31
#